data_AF-A0A961WNW3-F1
#
_entry.id   AF-A0A961WNW3-F1
#
_cell.length_a   1.000
_cell.length_b   1.000
_cell.length_c   1.000
_cell.angle_alpha   90.00
_cell.angle_beta   90.00
_cell.angle_gamma   90.00
#
_symmetry.space_group_name_H-M   'P 1'
#
loop_
_entity.id
_entity.type
_entity.pdbx_description
1 polymer ?
#
loop_
_entity_poly.entity_id
_entity_poly.type
_entity_poly.pdbx_seq_one_letter_code
_entity_poly.pdbx_strand_id
1 'polypeptide(L)'
;MPTDRQVTPTRPARRLTLAAAGPVLAILLLAGPVLAGLAGTLLPAFGYLPALGGNRFSVAPFTALLSEPGLATSCALSLLTGLAATLIATLATAAFLAAWSGTRAFEVLRHILSPLLAIPHAAAAFGLAFLIAPSGWISRLLSPWATGWQSPPDAVIINDPAGL
;
A
#
# COMPACT_ATOMS: atom_id res chain seq x y z
N MET A 1 12.49 -6.24 78.37
CA MET A 1 12.01 -7.30 77.46
C MET A 1 11.52 -6.62 76.18
N PRO A 2 12.31 -6.55 75.10
CA PRO A 2 11.84 -5.94 73.85
C PRO A 2 11.14 -7.01 72.99
N THR A 3 9.95 -6.67 72.52
CA THR A 3 9.13 -7.48 71.61
C THR A 3 9.65 -7.34 70.18
N ASP A 4 9.92 -8.49 69.58
CA ASP A 4 10.45 -8.71 68.23
C ASP A 4 9.46 -8.20 67.16
N ARG A 5 9.87 -7.22 66.35
CA ARG A 5 9.10 -6.74 65.20
C ARG A 5 9.42 -7.63 64.00
N GLN A 6 8.57 -8.62 63.75
CA GLN A 6 8.62 -9.37 62.50
C GLN A 6 8.31 -8.45 61.31
N VAL A 7 9.32 -8.18 60.49
CA VAL A 7 9.17 -7.54 59.19
C VAL A 7 8.78 -8.62 58.18
N THR A 8 7.51 -8.62 57.78
CA THR A 8 7.01 -9.49 56.71
C THR A 8 7.62 -9.07 55.36
N PRO A 9 8.35 -9.95 54.63
CA PRO A 9 8.86 -9.58 53.32
C PRO A 9 7.73 -9.58 52.29
N THR A 10 7.43 -8.43 51.72
CA THR A 10 6.56 -8.28 50.55
C THR A 10 7.26 -8.92 49.34
N ARG A 11 6.72 -10.01 48.79
CA ARG A 11 7.26 -10.66 47.58
C ARG A 11 6.96 -9.80 46.34
N PRO A 12 7.97 -9.28 45.59
CA PRO A 12 7.74 -8.66 44.30
C PRO A 12 8.19 -9.62 43.20
N ALA A 13 7.35 -10.58 42.79
CA ALA A 13 7.78 -11.57 41.80
C ALA A 13 6.77 -11.87 40.66
N ARG A 14 5.59 -11.25 40.63
CA ARG A 14 4.55 -11.59 39.64
C ARG A 14 4.11 -10.45 38.72
N ARG A 15 4.77 -9.29 38.76
CA ARG A 15 4.49 -8.17 37.83
C ARG A 15 5.49 -8.08 36.67
N LEU A 16 6.63 -8.76 36.76
CA LEU A 16 7.72 -8.62 35.78
C LEU A 16 7.49 -9.43 34.50
N THR A 17 6.78 -10.56 34.56
CA THR A 17 6.60 -11.47 33.41
C THR A 17 5.56 -11.00 32.40
N LEU A 18 4.46 -10.38 32.86
CA LEU A 18 3.45 -9.79 31.96
C LEU A 18 3.93 -8.50 31.30
N ALA A 19 4.75 -7.69 32.02
CA ALA A 19 5.32 -6.46 31.47
C ALA A 19 6.41 -6.73 30.41
N ALA A 20 7.16 -7.83 30.55
CA ALA A 20 8.18 -8.24 29.59
C ALA A 20 7.61 -8.97 28.35
N ALA A 21 6.44 -9.62 28.48
CA ALA A 21 5.81 -10.36 27.38
C ALA A 21 5.11 -9.44 26.36
N GLY A 22 4.65 -8.26 26.77
CA GLY A 22 3.95 -7.29 25.90
C GLY A 22 4.76 -6.86 24.67
N PRO A 23 6.02 -6.40 24.84
CA PRO A 23 6.88 -6.02 23.71
C PRO A 23 7.17 -7.17 22.74
N VAL A 24 7.44 -8.38 23.26
CA VAL A 24 7.72 -9.56 22.44
C VAL A 24 6.51 -9.95 21.61
N LEU A 25 5.32 -9.93 22.21
CA LEU A 25 4.07 -10.23 21.50
C LEU A 25 3.78 -9.19 20.42
N ALA A 26 3.99 -7.90 20.71
CA ALA A 26 3.82 -6.83 19.74
C ALA A 26 4.81 -6.97 18.56
N ILE A 27 6.07 -7.29 18.83
CA ILE A 27 7.08 -7.56 17.78
C ILE A 27 6.67 -8.76 16.94
N LEU A 28 6.25 -9.87 17.55
CA LEU A 28 5.83 -11.06 16.79
C LEU A 28 4.58 -10.79 15.94
N LEU A 29 3.62 -10.04 16.47
CA LEU A 29 2.40 -9.69 15.75
C LEU A 29 2.67 -8.78 14.56
N LEU A 30 3.65 -7.88 14.66
CA LEU A 30 4.02 -6.97 13.57
C LEU A 30 5.01 -7.59 12.59
N ALA A 31 6.06 -8.26 13.09
CA ALA A 31 7.13 -8.83 12.29
C ALA A 31 6.72 -10.16 11.63
N GLY A 32 5.87 -10.95 12.28
CA GLY A 32 5.42 -12.25 11.75
C GLY A 32 4.84 -12.16 10.35
N PRO A 33 3.82 -11.33 10.09
CA PRO A 33 3.26 -11.14 8.75
C PRO A 33 4.27 -10.61 7.73
N VAL A 34 5.16 -9.70 8.14
CA VAL A 34 6.20 -9.15 7.27
C VAL A 34 7.20 -10.23 6.86
N LEU A 35 7.67 -11.04 7.81
CA LEU A 35 8.58 -12.15 7.55
C LEU A 35 7.93 -13.24 6.70
N ALA A 36 6.66 -13.55 6.95
CA ALA A 36 5.90 -14.50 6.14
C ALA A 36 5.74 -13.99 4.70
N GLY A 37 5.41 -12.71 4.51
CA GLY A 37 5.33 -12.08 3.19
C GLY A 37 6.68 -12.07 2.48
N LEU A 38 7.76 -11.71 3.18
CA LEU A 38 9.11 -11.73 2.63
C LEU A 38 9.57 -13.15 2.24
N ALA A 39 9.27 -14.15 3.07
CA ALA A 39 9.50 -15.54 2.71
C ALA A 39 8.69 -15.93 1.46
N GLY A 40 7.41 -15.52 1.40
CA GLY A 40 6.53 -15.75 0.26
C GLY A 40 6.98 -15.07 -1.03
N THR A 41 7.85 -14.05 -0.99
CA THR A 41 8.41 -13.40 -2.19
C THR A 41 9.82 -13.92 -2.52
N LEU A 42 10.68 -14.10 -1.52
CA LEU A 42 12.06 -14.54 -1.72
C LEU A 42 12.16 -16.01 -2.11
N LEU A 43 11.40 -16.91 -1.48
CA LEU A 43 11.47 -18.33 -1.78
C LEU A 43 11.11 -18.60 -3.27
N PRO A 44 10.00 -18.05 -3.81
CA PRO A 44 9.68 -18.20 -5.23
C PRO A 44 10.66 -17.48 -6.16
N ALA A 45 11.25 -16.35 -5.75
CA ALA A 45 12.27 -15.66 -6.53
C ALA A 45 13.49 -16.57 -6.79
N PHE A 46 13.83 -17.45 -5.83
CA PHE A 46 14.84 -18.50 -5.99
C PHE A 46 14.26 -19.84 -6.43
N GLY A 47 13.06 -19.89 -7.04
CA GLY A 47 12.48 -21.12 -7.60
C GLY A 47 11.94 -22.12 -6.58
N TYR A 48 11.96 -21.79 -5.29
CA TYR A 48 11.41 -22.62 -4.23
C TYR A 48 9.96 -22.24 -3.95
N LEU A 49 9.02 -22.89 -4.63
CA LEU A 49 7.59 -22.76 -4.38
C LEU A 49 6.93 -24.13 -4.54
N PRO A 50 6.90 -24.95 -3.47
CA PRO A 50 6.38 -26.32 -3.52
C PRO A 50 4.94 -26.43 -4.03
N ALA A 51 4.12 -25.41 -3.75
CA ALA A 51 2.73 -25.34 -4.22
C ALA A 51 2.58 -25.31 -5.76
N LEU A 52 3.60 -24.81 -6.48
CA LEU A 52 3.66 -24.80 -7.95
C LEU A 52 4.69 -25.82 -8.50
N GLY A 53 5.16 -26.76 -7.66
CA GLY A 53 6.14 -27.79 -8.05
C GLY A 53 7.60 -27.34 -8.03
N GLY A 54 7.90 -26.11 -7.58
CA GLY A 54 9.26 -25.60 -7.40
C GLY A 54 9.91 -26.15 -6.13
N ASN A 55 10.52 -27.33 -6.19
CA ASN A 55 11.15 -27.97 -5.02
C ASN A 55 12.67 -27.78 -4.92
N ARG A 56 13.27 -26.98 -5.84
CA ARG A 56 14.72 -26.76 -5.89
C ARG A 56 15.04 -25.28 -5.99
N PHE A 57 16.07 -24.86 -5.26
CA PHE A 57 16.63 -23.52 -5.42
C PHE A 57 17.25 -23.35 -6.81
N SER A 58 16.88 -22.28 -7.51
CA SER A 58 17.30 -21.97 -8.87
C SER A 58 17.22 -20.47 -9.14
N VAL A 59 18.10 -19.96 -9.98
CA VAL A 59 18.07 -18.58 -10.49
C VAL A 59 17.27 -18.44 -11.80
N ALA A 60 16.66 -19.53 -12.29
CA ALA A 60 15.85 -19.53 -13.50
C ALA A 60 14.73 -18.48 -13.52
N PRO A 61 14.03 -18.16 -12.41
CA PRO A 61 13.03 -17.08 -12.40
C PRO A 61 13.64 -15.71 -12.72
N PHE A 62 14.88 -15.43 -12.29
CA PHE A 62 15.56 -14.18 -12.62
C PHE A 62 15.92 -14.10 -14.10
N THR A 63 16.41 -15.20 -14.70
CA THR A 63 16.68 -15.23 -16.14
C THR A 63 15.41 -15.08 -16.97
N ALA A 64 14.31 -15.69 -16.53
CA ALA A 64 13.01 -15.55 -17.17
C ALA A 64 12.49 -14.10 -17.08
N LEU A 65 12.60 -13.47 -15.90
CA LEU A 65 12.25 -12.07 -15.69
C LEU A 65 13.05 -11.15 -16.62
N LEU A 66 14.36 -11.34 -16.71
CA LEU A 66 15.24 -10.52 -17.57
C LEU A 66 14.99 -10.74 -19.07
N SER A 67 14.41 -11.88 -19.47
CA SER A 67 14.01 -12.13 -20.85
C SER A 67 12.66 -11.54 -21.23
N GLU A 68 11.89 -11.00 -20.28
CA GLU A 68 10.55 -10.48 -20.53
C GLU A 68 10.62 -9.13 -21.30
N PRO A 69 10.04 -9.02 -22.51
CA PRO A 69 10.19 -7.84 -23.37
C PRO A 69 9.54 -6.56 -22.81
N GLY A 70 8.75 -6.64 -21.75
CA GLY A 70 8.11 -5.48 -21.09
C GLY A 70 8.87 -4.92 -19.88
N LEU A 71 9.87 -5.64 -19.34
CA LEU A 71 10.46 -5.29 -18.04
C LEU A 71 11.08 -3.88 -18.04
N ALA A 72 11.89 -3.57 -19.05
CA ALA A 72 12.58 -2.29 -19.16
C ALA A 72 11.59 -1.12 -19.26
N THR A 73 10.54 -1.29 -20.08
CA THR A 73 9.49 -0.28 -20.25
C THR A 73 8.70 -0.07 -18.97
N SER A 74 8.28 -1.14 -18.29
CA SER A 74 7.57 -1.05 -17.00
C SER A 74 8.42 -0.41 -15.92
N CYS A 75 9.73 -0.72 -15.85
CA CYS A 75 10.66 -0.08 -14.93
C CYS A 75 10.82 1.41 -15.23
N ALA A 76 11.04 1.77 -16.50
CA ALA A 76 11.19 3.16 -16.92
C ALA A 76 9.92 3.97 -16.63
N LEU A 77 8.76 3.44 -16.98
CA LEU A 77 7.47 4.08 -16.72
C LEU A 77 7.24 4.25 -15.21
N SER A 78 7.50 3.23 -14.40
CA SER A 78 7.36 3.29 -12.94
C SER A 78 8.29 4.33 -12.31
N LEU A 79 9.55 4.40 -12.76
CA LEU A 79 10.52 5.38 -12.29
C LEU A 79 10.15 6.80 -12.72
N LEU A 80 9.82 7.00 -14.01
CA LEU A 80 9.49 8.32 -14.54
C LEU A 80 8.21 8.87 -13.91
N THR A 81 7.15 8.07 -13.83
CA THR A 81 5.89 8.48 -13.20
C THR A 81 6.08 8.74 -11.70
N GLY A 82 6.80 7.87 -10.99
CA GLY A 82 7.08 8.05 -9.56
C GLY A 82 7.90 9.32 -9.27
N LEU A 83 8.97 9.56 -10.04
CA LEU A 83 9.81 10.75 -9.88
C LEU A 83 9.07 12.03 -10.28
N ALA A 84 8.35 12.02 -11.42
CA ALA A 84 7.56 13.15 -11.87
C ALA A 84 6.47 13.51 -10.85
N ALA A 85 5.71 12.53 -10.36
CA ALA A 85 4.68 12.73 -9.35
C ALA A 85 5.27 13.30 -8.05
N THR A 86 6.40 12.75 -7.59
CA THR A 86 7.09 13.24 -6.38
C THR A 86 7.55 14.69 -6.54
N LEU A 87 8.17 15.02 -7.68
CA LEU A 87 8.65 16.36 -7.97
C LEU A 87 7.49 17.36 -8.04
N ILE A 88 6.44 17.04 -8.80
CA ILE A 88 5.27 17.89 -8.96
C ILE A 88 4.58 18.11 -7.60
N ALA A 89 4.35 17.04 -6.83
CA ALA A 89 3.72 17.13 -5.51
C ALA A 89 4.55 17.98 -4.54
N THR A 90 5.88 17.81 -4.53
CA THR A 90 6.79 18.57 -3.67
C THR A 90 6.78 20.05 -4.05
N LEU A 91 6.90 20.37 -5.34
CA LEU A 91 6.89 21.76 -5.82
C LEU A 91 5.54 22.44 -5.57
N ALA A 92 4.44 21.75 -5.86
CA ALA A 92 3.10 22.26 -5.61
C ALA A 92 2.87 22.51 -4.11
N THR A 93 3.30 21.60 -3.25
CA THR A 93 3.20 21.76 -1.79
C THR A 93 4.08 22.91 -1.31
N ALA A 94 5.32 23.03 -1.78
CA ALA A 94 6.22 24.11 -1.42
C ALA A 94 5.68 25.48 -1.86
N ALA A 95 5.18 25.59 -3.09
CA ALA A 95 4.57 26.81 -3.61
C ALA A 95 3.31 27.19 -2.83
N PHE A 96 2.46 26.22 -2.51
CA PHE A 96 1.27 26.44 -1.70
C PHE A 96 1.61 26.94 -0.29
N LEU A 97 2.58 26.29 0.38
CA LEU A 97 3.05 26.73 1.70
C LEU A 97 3.64 28.14 1.63
N ALA A 98 4.46 28.44 0.62
CA ALA A 98 5.09 29.75 0.48
C ALA A 98 4.07 30.90 0.28
N ALA A 99 2.96 30.63 -0.42
CA ALA A 99 1.98 31.66 -0.76
C ALA A 99 0.79 31.75 0.23
N TRP A 100 0.43 30.68 0.92
CA TRP A 100 -0.77 30.64 1.79
C TRP A 100 -0.49 30.36 3.27
N SER A 101 0.77 30.27 3.71
CA SER A 101 1.09 30.08 5.14
C SER A 101 0.44 31.14 6.03
N GLY A 102 -0.28 30.71 7.07
CA GLY A 102 -0.92 31.60 8.05
C GLY A 102 -2.26 32.22 7.61
N THR A 103 -2.79 31.84 6.45
CA THR A 103 -4.12 32.28 5.99
C THR A 103 -5.24 31.37 6.47
N ARG A 104 -6.50 31.85 6.47
CA ARG A 104 -7.68 31.01 6.78
C ARG A 104 -7.83 29.82 5.82
N ALA A 105 -7.38 29.96 4.57
CA ALA A 105 -7.39 28.89 3.58
C ALA A 105 -6.48 27.72 3.99
N PHE A 106 -5.35 28.00 4.62
CA PHE A 106 -4.43 26.98 5.14
C PHE A 106 -5.07 26.14 6.24
N GLU A 107 -5.78 26.77 7.18
CA GLU A 107 -6.47 26.07 8.28
C GLU A 107 -7.62 25.18 7.78
N VAL A 108 -8.40 25.65 6.80
CA VAL A 108 -9.44 24.83 6.16
C VAL A 108 -8.84 23.62 5.45
N LEU A 109 -7.76 23.81 4.68
CA LEU A 109 -7.10 22.71 3.98
C LEU A 109 -6.56 21.66 4.96
N ARG A 110 -5.94 22.09 6.07
CA ARG A 110 -5.44 21.19 7.11
C ARG A 110 -6.55 20.34 7.73
N HIS A 111 -7.75 20.89 7.88
CA HIS A 111 -8.90 20.16 8.36
C HIS A 111 -9.38 19.09 7.36
N ILE A 112 -9.38 19.41 6.06
CA ILE A 112 -9.79 18.49 4.98
C ILE A 112 -8.74 17.41 4.71
N LEU A 113 -7.46 17.68 4.95
CA LEU A 113 -6.38 16.70 4.78
C LEU A 113 -6.57 15.45 5.66
N SER A 114 -7.07 15.62 6.88
CA SER A 114 -7.28 14.50 7.81
C SER A 114 -8.24 13.42 7.27
N PRO A 115 -9.47 13.75 6.82
CA PRO A 115 -10.34 12.76 6.19
C PRO A 115 -9.79 12.29 4.85
N LEU A 116 -9.13 13.16 4.06
CA LEU A 116 -8.60 12.78 2.74
C LEU A 116 -7.50 11.71 2.85
N LEU A 117 -6.67 11.78 3.90
CA LEU A 117 -5.65 10.77 4.22
C LEU A 117 -6.25 9.46 4.75
N ALA A 118 -7.47 9.50 5.29
CA ALA A 118 -8.19 8.33 5.75
C ALA A 118 -8.92 7.59 4.62
N ILE A 119 -9.05 8.19 3.43
CA ILE A 119 -9.72 7.56 2.29
C ILE A 119 -8.87 6.38 1.78
N PRO A 120 -9.50 5.21 1.52
CA PRO A 120 -8.84 4.12 0.81
C PRO A 120 -8.60 4.51 -0.66
N HIS A 121 -7.43 5.10 -0.93
CA HIS A 121 -6.99 5.53 -2.27
C HIS A 121 -7.07 4.43 -3.32
N ALA A 122 -6.77 3.18 -2.95
CA ALA A 122 -6.94 2.02 -3.84
C ALA A 122 -8.42 1.82 -4.25
N ALA A 123 -9.36 1.91 -3.30
CA ALA A 123 -10.78 1.76 -3.60
C ALA A 123 -11.30 2.94 -4.47
N ALA A 124 -10.82 4.16 -4.23
CA ALA A 124 -11.15 5.31 -5.06
C ALA A 124 -10.61 5.16 -6.50
N ALA A 125 -9.37 4.69 -6.65
CA ALA A 125 -8.77 4.43 -7.96
C ALA A 125 -9.52 3.33 -8.72
N PHE A 126 -9.84 2.21 -8.07
CA PHE A 126 -10.66 1.15 -8.68
C PHE A 126 -12.07 1.62 -9.02
N GLY A 127 -12.70 2.43 -8.17
CA GLY A 127 -14.01 3.03 -8.43
C GLY A 127 -13.97 3.94 -9.66
N LEU A 128 -12.95 4.80 -9.78
CA LEU A 128 -12.76 5.67 -10.93
C LEU A 128 -12.46 4.88 -12.21
N ALA A 129 -11.60 3.86 -12.13
CA ALA A 129 -11.32 2.97 -13.25
C ALA A 129 -12.60 2.28 -13.74
N PHE A 130 -13.44 1.78 -12.82
CA PHE A 130 -14.72 1.17 -13.15
C PHE A 130 -15.79 2.19 -13.60
N LEU A 131 -15.61 3.48 -13.32
CA LEU A 131 -16.47 4.55 -13.80
C LEU A 131 -16.12 4.92 -15.25
N ILE A 132 -14.83 5.06 -15.56
CA ILE A 132 -14.29 5.51 -16.85
C ILE A 132 -14.12 4.36 -17.85
N ALA A 133 -14.01 3.11 -17.38
CA ALA A 133 -13.92 1.94 -18.24
C ALA A 133 -15.05 1.96 -19.28
N PRO A 134 -14.80 1.50 -20.52
CA PRO A 134 -15.82 1.49 -21.57
C PRO A 134 -17.09 0.70 -21.19
N SER A 135 -16.97 -0.32 -20.33
CA SER A 135 -18.07 -1.12 -19.77
C SER A 135 -18.51 -0.67 -18.35
N GLY A 136 -18.06 0.50 -17.91
CA GLY A 136 -18.24 1.05 -16.57
C GLY A 136 -19.65 1.53 -16.25
N TRP A 137 -19.85 2.08 -15.04
CA TRP A 137 -21.17 2.59 -14.63
C TRP A 137 -21.69 3.71 -15.55
N ILE A 138 -20.80 4.55 -16.10
CA ILE A 138 -21.21 5.62 -17.02
C ILE A 138 -21.86 5.03 -18.27
N SER A 139 -21.25 4.02 -18.90
CA SER A 139 -21.82 3.41 -20.10
C SER A 139 -23.08 2.61 -19.80
N ARG A 140 -23.18 1.96 -18.64
CA ARG A 140 -24.39 1.27 -18.15
C ARG A 140 -25.55 2.22 -17.80
N LEU A 141 -25.25 3.45 -17.35
CA LEU A 141 -26.24 4.49 -17.10
C LEU A 141 -26.60 5.30 -18.36
N LEU A 142 -25.88 5.16 -19.46
CA LEU A 142 -26.24 5.87 -20.71
C LEU A 142 -26.84 4.90 -21.75
N SER A 143 -26.53 3.61 -21.63
CA SER A 143 -27.11 2.53 -22.44
C SER A 143 -28.34 1.92 -21.75
N PRO A 144 -29.45 1.63 -22.47
CA PRO A 144 -29.69 1.94 -23.88
C PRO A 144 -30.48 3.24 -24.08
N TRP A 145 -30.91 3.91 -23.01
CA TRP A 145 -31.96 4.94 -23.10
C TRP A 145 -31.49 6.27 -23.71
N ALA A 146 -30.20 6.60 -23.61
CA ALA A 146 -29.67 7.87 -24.12
C ALA A 146 -28.84 7.72 -25.41
N THR A 147 -28.23 6.55 -25.64
CA THR A 147 -27.26 6.36 -26.75
C THR A 147 -27.65 5.28 -27.77
N GLY A 148 -28.61 4.40 -27.45
CA GLY A 148 -28.97 3.27 -28.33
C GLY A 148 -27.89 2.20 -28.51
N TRP A 149 -26.81 2.25 -27.72
CA TRP A 149 -25.69 1.30 -27.81
C TRP A 149 -26.08 -0.07 -27.24
N GLN A 150 -26.02 -1.11 -28.08
CA GLN A 150 -26.24 -2.52 -27.66
C GLN A 150 -24.98 -3.19 -27.10
N SER A 151 -23.80 -2.63 -27.38
CA SER A 151 -22.51 -3.03 -26.81
C SER A 151 -21.70 -1.78 -26.46
N PRO A 152 -20.90 -1.79 -25.38
CA PRO A 152 -20.02 -0.68 -25.04
C PRO A 152 -18.97 -0.45 -26.15
N PRO A 153 -18.55 0.80 -26.39
CA PRO A 153 -17.60 1.16 -27.44
C PRO A 153 -16.20 0.64 -27.11
N ASP A 154 -15.44 0.14 -28.10
CA ASP A 154 -14.07 -0.37 -27.95
C ASP A 154 -13.03 0.76 -27.78
N ALA A 155 -13.24 1.65 -26.81
CA ALA A 155 -12.24 2.65 -26.45
C ALA A 155 -11.20 2.02 -25.52
N VAL A 156 -9.98 1.77 -26.01
CA VAL A 156 -8.85 1.30 -25.18
C VAL A 156 -8.36 2.47 -24.31
N ILE A 157 -9.05 2.74 -23.20
CA ILE A 157 -8.70 3.80 -22.23
C ILE A 157 -7.89 3.20 -21.06
N ILE A 158 -8.04 1.91 -20.78
CA ILE A 158 -7.34 1.21 -19.69
C ILE A 158 -6.26 0.31 -20.30
N ASN A 159 -5.01 0.44 -19.82
CA ASN A 159 -3.78 -0.16 -20.36
C ASN A 159 -3.23 0.53 -21.64
N ASP A 160 -3.29 1.87 -21.71
CA ASP A 160 -2.55 2.59 -22.76
C ASP A 160 -1.04 2.24 -22.68
N PRO A 161 -0.38 1.85 -23.79
CA PRO A 161 1.06 1.63 -23.82
C PRO A 161 1.91 2.80 -23.28
N ALA A 162 1.36 4.02 -23.23
CA ALA A 162 2.02 5.18 -22.64
C ALA A 162 1.92 5.27 -21.10
N GLY A 163 1.02 4.50 -20.46
CA GLY A 163 0.87 4.49 -19.01
C GLY A 163 0.27 5.76 -18.39
N LEU A 164 -0.46 6.54 -19.19
CA LEU A 164 -1.23 7.72 -18.78
C LEU A 164 -2.72 7.37 -18.65
#